data_AF-A0A2P8F7E1-F1
#
_entry.id   AF-A0A2P8F7E1-F1
#
_cell.length_a   1.000
_cell.length_b   1.000
_cell.length_c   1.000
_cell.angle_alpha   90.00
_cell.angle_beta   90.00
_cell.angle_gamma   90.00
#
_symmetry.space_group_name_H-M   'P 1'
#
loop_
_entity.id
_entity.type
_entity.pdbx_description
1 polymer ?
#
loop_
_entity_poly.entity_id
_entity_poly.type
_entity_poly.pdbx_seq_one_letter_code
_entity_poly.pdbx_strand_id
1 'polypeptide(L)'
;MKYLIIDASLTGTGIRDQYNGGFIEVTDLQLSTNLINLIKSWLARYGVEHYNGFIDDSIIDNLDSEGKAIAKKVKDELVDAKVEYFSDARLTRTIIT
;
A
#
# COMPACT_ATOMS: atom_id res chain seq x y z
N MET A 1 4.02 17.10 -8.26
CA MET A 1 4.57 15.81 -7.82
C MET A 1 3.98 15.39 -6.48
N LYS A 2 3.17 14.33 -6.46
CA LYS A 2 2.65 13.72 -5.24
C LYS A 2 3.68 12.76 -4.63
N TYR A 3 3.62 12.56 -3.31
CA TYR A 3 4.47 11.60 -2.60
C TYR A 3 3.57 10.65 -1.83
N LEU A 4 3.41 9.47 -2.39
CA LEU A 4 2.43 8.48 -1.95
C LEU A 4 3.16 7.28 -1.35
N ILE A 5 2.57 6.73 -0.30
CA ILE A 5 3.01 5.49 0.32
C ILE A 5 1.87 4.49 0.17
N ILE A 6 2.10 3.37 -0.50
CA ILE A 6 1.21 2.22 -0.40
C ILE A 6 1.46 1.62 0.98
N ASP A 7 0.44 1.72 1.83
CA ASP A 7 0.60 1.61 3.27
C ASP A 7 -0.25 0.45 3.80
N ALA A 8 0.42 -0.54 4.39
CA ALA A 8 -0.22 -1.74 4.93
C ALA A 8 -0.85 -1.54 6.32
N SER A 9 -0.82 -0.32 6.88
CA SER A 9 -1.33 -0.04 8.23
C SER A 9 -2.81 -0.41 8.36
N LEU A 10 -3.15 -1.13 9.44
CA LEU A 10 -4.52 -1.58 9.74
C LEU A 10 -5.58 -0.48 9.67
N THR A 11 -5.26 0.73 10.16
CA THR A 11 -6.21 1.85 10.23
C THR A 11 -6.23 2.72 8.97
N GLY A 12 -5.52 2.31 7.93
CA GLY A 12 -5.35 3.07 6.71
C GLY A 12 -6.37 2.77 5.62
N THR A 13 -6.27 3.52 4.53
CA THR A 13 -7.02 3.28 3.27
C THR A 13 -6.19 2.48 2.26
N GLY A 14 -4.96 2.11 2.60
CA GLY A 14 -3.99 1.49 1.70
C GLY A 14 -3.08 2.50 1.00
N ILE A 15 -3.37 3.80 1.11
CA ILE A 15 -2.53 4.87 0.56
C ILE A 15 -2.42 6.02 1.57
N ARG A 16 -1.19 6.48 1.83
CA ARG A 16 -0.89 7.64 2.66
C ARG A 16 -0.18 8.73 1.86
N ASP A 17 -0.56 9.98 2.06
CA ASP A 17 0.24 11.13 1.63
C ASP A 17 1.39 11.35 2.61
N GLN A 18 2.62 11.26 2.11
CA GLN A 18 3.81 11.38 2.95
C GLN A 18 3.95 12.73 3.65
N TYR A 19 3.55 13.82 2.99
CA TYR A 19 3.79 15.19 3.49
C TYR A 19 2.55 15.83 4.08
N ASN A 20 1.35 15.45 3.62
CA ASN A 20 0.10 15.93 4.19
C ASN A 20 -0.40 15.04 5.34
N GLY A 21 0.33 13.95 5.67
CA GLY A 21 0.17 13.19 6.91
C GLY A 21 -1.11 12.35 7.03
N GLY A 22 -1.94 12.34 5.98
CA GLY A 22 -3.25 11.68 5.97
C GLY A 22 -3.31 10.45 5.08
N PHE A 23 -4.19 9.52 5.44
CA PHE A 23 -4.65 8.50 4.52
C PHE A 23 -5.51 9.15 3.44
N ILE A 24 -5.27 8.77 2.19
CA ILE A 24 -6.02 9.27 1.03
C ILE A 24 -7.04 8.21 0.64
N GLU A 25 -8.29 8.61 0.43
CA GLU A 25 -9.27 7.69 -0.15
C GLU A 25 -8.81 7.25 -1.53
N VAL A 26 -8.76 5.95 -1.77
CA VAL A 26 -8.20 5.37 -3.00
C VAL A 26 -8.92 5.90 -4.27
N THR A 27 -10.18 6.30 -4.11
CA THR A 27 -11.02 6.90 -5.16
C THR A 27 -10.61 8.31 -5.54
N ASP A 28 -9.92 9.04 -4.67
CA ASP A 28 -9.51 10.44 -4.92
C ASP A 28 -8.31 10.52 -5.86
N LEU A 29 -7.66 9.38 -6.16
CA LEU A 29 -6.44 9.32 -6.94
C LEU A 29 -6.64 9.05 -8.44
N GLN A 30 -7.88 9.06 -8.95
CA GLN A 30 -8.18 8.79 -10.37
C GLN A 30 -7.50 7.50 -10.91
N LEU A 31 -7.22 6.54 -10.02
CA LEU A 31 -6.67 5.24 -10.38
C LEU A 31 -7.74 4.41 -11.08
N SER A 32 -7.30 3.44 -11.86
CA SER A 32 -8.19 2.47 -12.47
C SER A 32 -8.98 1.70 -11.40
N THR A 33 -10.25 1.41 -11.70
CA THR A 33 -11.12 0.64 -10.79
C THR A 33 -10.50 -0.71 -10.41
N ASN A 34 -9.77 -1.33 -11.35
CA ASN A 34 -9.06 -2.58 -11.10
C ASN A 34 -7.97 -2.41 -10.04
N LEU A 35 -7.18 -1.34 -10.12
CA LEU A 35 -6.12 -1.06 -9.15
C LEU A 35 -6.68 -0.68 -7.78
N ILE A 36 -7.76 0.09 -7.73
CA ILE A 36 -8.48 0.39 -6.49
C ILE A 36 -8.95 -0.89 -5.79
N ASN A 37 -9.55 -1.82 -6.55
CA ASN A 37 -10.01 -3.10 -5.99
C ASN A 37 -8.85 -3.98 -5.51
N LEU A 38 -7.72 -3.99 -6.23
CA LEU A 38 -6.51 -4.67 -5.80
C LEU A 38 -6.00 -4.15 -4.45
N ILE A 39 -5.91 -2.82 -4.29
CA ILE A 39 -5.46 -2.18 -3.04
C ILE A 39 -6.38 -2.56 -1.88
N LYS A 40 -7.70 -2.44 -2.06
CA LYS A 40 -8.67 -2.78 -1.01
C LYS A 40 -8.60 -4.25 -0.60
N SER A 41 -8.52 -5.15 -1.57
CA SER A 41 -8.41 -6.60 -1.32
C SER A 41 -7.11 -6.98 -0.61
N TRP A 42 -6.00 -6.41 -1.06
CA TRP A 42 -4.68 -6.59 -0.46
C TRP A 42 -4.66 -6.09 1.00
N LEU A 43 -5.12 -4.85 1.25
CA LEU A 43 -5.15 -4.28 2.59
C LEU A 43 -6.03 -5.07 3.56
N ALA A 44 -7.19 -5.57 3.08
CA ALA A 44 -8.07 -6.40 3.91
C ALA A 44 -7.37 -7.69 4.37
N ARG A 45 -6.62 -8.36 3.49
CA ARG A 45 -5.82 -9.54 3.87
C ARG A 45 -4.67 -9.18 4.80
N TYR A 46 -3.99 -8.05 4.57
CA TYR A 46 -2.96 -7.56 5.48
C TYR A 46 -3.53 -7.30 6.88
N GLY A 47 -4.74 -6.73 6.96
CA GLY A 47 -5.45 -6.50 8.21
C GLY A 47 -5.78 -7.80 8.97
N VAL A 48 -6.10 -8.89 8.27
CA VAL A 48 -6.27 -10.22 8.91
C VAL A 48 -4.98 -10.65 9.59
N GLU A 49 -3.85 -10.53 8.90
CA GLU A 49 -2.56 -10.93 9.48
C GLU A 49 -2.10 -10.03 10.64
N HIS A 50 -2.52 -8.76 10.66
CA HIS A 50 -2.32 -7.89 11.82
C HIS A 50 -2.98 -8.47 13.07
N TYR A 51 -4.23 -8.92 12.98
CA TYR A 51 -4.92 -9.56 14.11
C TYR A 51 -4.35 -10.93 14.47
N ASN A 52 -3.76 -11.64 13.50
CA ASN A 52 -2.99 -12.87 13.75
C ASN A 52 -1.61 -12.60 14.36
N GLY A 53 -1.21 -11.33 14.55
CA GLY A 53 0.08 -10.97 15.13
C GLY A 53 1.28 -11.20 14.20
N PHE A 54 1.05 -11.26 12.89
CA PHE A 54 2.09 -11.46 11.86
C PHE A 54 2.96 -12.71 12.07
N ILE A 55 2.38 -13.81 12.54
CA ILE A 55 3.13 -15.02 12.95
C ILE A 55 3.73 -15.79 11.77
N ASP A 56 3.06 -15.80 10.61
CA ASP A 56 3.52 -16.55 9.43
C ASP A 56 4.30 -15.65 8.47
N ASP A 57 5.62 -15.68 8.57
CA ASP A 57 6.53 -14.90 7.71
C ASP A 57 6.30 -15.14 6.21
N SER A 58 5.89 -16.35 5.80
CA SER A 58 5.67 -16.66 4.39
C SER A 58 4.45 -15.91 3.84
N ILE A 59 3.40 -15.74 4.65
CA ILE A 59 2.22 -14.96 4.29
C ILE A 59 2.60 -13.48 4.22
N ILE A 60 3.38 -12.98 5.19
CA ILE A 60 3.86 -11.59 5.19
C ILE A 60 4.73 -11.30 3.97
N ASP A 61 5.63 -12.21 3.59
CA ASP A 61 6.46 -12.06 2.39
C ASP A 61 5.63 -11.94 1.11
N ASN A 62 4.59 -12.76 0.99
CA ASN A 62 3.68 -12.71 -0.15
C ASN A 62 2.88 -11.40 -0.18
N LEU A 63 2.36 -10.96 0.97
CA LEU A 63 1.62 -9.71 1.10
C LEU A 63 2.50 -8.49 0.83
N ASP A 64 3.74 -8.48 1.33
CA ASP A 64 4.70 -7.41 1.07
C ASP A 64 5.11 -7.34 -0.41
N SER A 65 5.31 -8.51 -1.03
CA SER A 65 5.63 -8.60 -2.45
C SER A 65 4.49 -8.09 -3.32
N GLU A 66 3.25 -8.42 -2.96
CA GLU A 66 2.05 -7.90 -3.61
C GLU A 66 1.90 -6.39 -3.42
N GLY A 67 2.12 -5.88 -2.20
CA GLY A 67 2.07 -4.45 -1.90
C GLY A 67 3.08 -3.64 -2.72
N LYS A 68 4.30 -4.16 -2.90
CA LYS A 68 5.31 -3.57 -3.79
C LYS A 68 4.87 -3.59 -5.26
N ALA A 69 4.24 -4.66 -5.72
CA ALA A 69 3.71 -4.76 -7.09
C ALA A 69 2.56 -3.77 -7.33
N ILE A 70 1.67 -3.58 -6.35
CA ILE A 70 0.63 -2.56 -6.35
C ILE A 70 1.25 -1.17 -6.40
N ALA A 71 2.27 -0.89 -5.59
CA ALA A 71 2.96 0.39 -5.57
C ALA A 71 3.60 0.73 -6.93
N LYS A 72 4.14 -0.27 -7.63
CA LYS A 72 4.62 -0.10 -9.00
C LYS A 72 3.48 0.27 -9.96
N LYS A 73 2.33 -0.41 -9.90
CA LYS A 73 1.16 -0.09 -10.73
C LYS A 73 0.63 1.32 -10.47
N VAL A 74 0.59 1.75 -9.20
CA VAL A 74 0.19 3.13 -8.84
C VAL A 74 1.14 4.16 -9.45
N LYS A 75 2.44 3.88 -9.42
CA LYS A 75 3.45 4.74 -10.07
C LYS A 75 3.26 4.81 -11.59
N ASP A 76 2.94 3.68 -12.22
CA ASP A 76 2.72 3.61 -13.67
C ASP A 76 1.46 4.39 -14.11
N GLU A 77 0.39 4.39 -13.29
CA GLU A 77 -0.83 5.16 -13.56
C GLU A 77 -0.71 6.65 -13.18
N LEU A 78 0.18 7.01 -12.24
CA LEU A 78 0.40 8.38 -11.77
C LEU A 78 1.77 8.92 -12.20
N VAL A 79 1.83 9.44 -13.43
CA VAL A 79 3.06 9.93 -14.09
C VAL A 79 3.82 11.00 -13.28
N ASP A 80 3.15 11.76 -12.41
CA ASP A 80 3.77 12.78 -11.53
C ASP A 80 3.66 12.41 -10.03
N ALA A 81 3.99 11.16 -9.69
CA ALA A 81 4.06 10.69 -8.30
C ALA A 81 5.36 9.92 -8.00
N LYS A 82 5.94 10.21 -6.83
CA LYS A 82 6.89 9.32 -6.17
C LYS A 82 6.10 8.37 -5.29
N VAL A 83 6.36 7.08 -5.43
CA VAL A 83 5.64 6.04 -4.70
C VAL A 83 6.62 5.22 -3.88
N GLU A 84 6.30 5.02 -2.60
CA GLU A 84 6.97 4.11 -1.69
C GLU A 84 5.99 3.01 -1.26
N TYR A 85 6.53 1.95 -0.68
CA TYR A 85 5.78 0.90 -0.03
C TYR A 85 6.14 0.85 1.46
N PHE A 86 5.15 0.66 2.34
CA PHE A 86 5.34 0.45 3.78
C PHE A 86 4.74 -0.89 4.21
N SER A 87 5.57 -1.69 4.88
CA SER A 87 5.18 -2.96 5.52
C SER A 87 4.88 -2.70 6.99
N ASP A 88 3.64 -2.98 7.41
CA ASP A 88 3.21 -2.81 8.80
C ASP A 88 3.85 -3.89 9.70
N ALA A 89 3.90 -5.13 9.21
CA ALA A 89 4.49 -6.26 9.94
C ALA A 89 5.98 -6.05 10.27
N ARG A 90 6.70 -5.33 9.39
CA ARG A 90 8.16 -5.15 9.50
C ARG A 90 8.59 -3.75 9.88
N LEU A 91 7.65 -2.79 9.87
CA LEU A 91 7.90 -1.37 10.08
C LEU A 91 8.98 -0.81 9.12
N THR A 92 9.01 -1.31 7.88
CA THR A 92 10.00 -0.92 6.87
C THR A 92 9.37 -0.17 5.71
N ARG A 93 10.16 0.72 5.09
CA ARG A 93 9.80 1.43 3.86
C ARG A 93 10.72 1.04 2.72
N THR A 94 10.15 0.88 1.53
CA THR A 94 10.86 0.58 0.30
C THR A 94 10.48 1.61 -0.77
N ILE A 95 11.49 2.30 -1.34
CA ILE A 95 11.26 3.19 -2.47
C ILE A 95 10.99 2.35 -3.72
N ILE A 96 9.96 2.71 -4.48
CA ILE A 96 9.61 2.02 -5.73
C ILE A 96 10.19 2.79 -6.90
N THR A 97 11.17 2.18 -7.56
CA THR A 97 11.85 2.69 -8.76
C THR A 97 11.14 2.31 -10.03
#